data_AF-A0A6I1QL66-F1
#
_entry.id   AF-A0A6I1QL66-F1
#
_cell.length_a   1.000
_cell.length_b   1.000
_cell.length_c   1.000
_cell.angle_alpha   90.00
_cell.angle_beta   90.00
_cell.angle_gamma   90.00
#
_symmetry.space_group_name_H-M   'P 1'
#
loop_
_entity.id
_entity.type
_entity.pdbx_description
1 polymer ?
#
loop_
_entity_poly.entity_id
_entity_poly.type
_entity_poly.pdbx_seq_one_letter_code
_entity_poly.pdbx_strand_id
1 'polypeptide(L)'
;MNKIEDPKGFPTGAGIFLGLGLGGFFDGIVLHQILQWHHMATSAGYPPDSVANLEFNTLLDGLFHAATYVFIALGLGLLWRAARRPH
;
A
#
# COMPACT_ATOMS: atom_id res chain seq x y z
N MET A 1 9.76 1.10 -44.26
CA MET A 1 9.81 1.69 -42.89
C MET A 1 9.22 0.67 -41.94
N ASN A 2 10.05 -0.12 -41.24
CA ASN A 2 9.55 -1.11 -40.29
C ASN A 2 8.88 -0.39 -39.11
N LYS A 3 7.57 -0.63 -38.92
CA LYS A 3 6.93 -0.40 -37.62
C LYS A 3 7.60 -1.38 -36.66
N ILE A 4 8.50 -0.89 -35.82
CA ILE A 4 8.90 -1.61 -34.62
C ILE A 4 7.60 -1.76 -33.82
N GLU A 5 7.04 -2.96 -33.77
CA GLU A 5 5.92 -3.25 -32.89
C GLU A 5 6.40 -2.98 -31.46
N ASP A 6 5.80 -2.00 -30.79
CA ASP A 6 5.99 -1.79 -29.35
C ASP A 6 5.50 -3.07 -28.66
N PRO A 7 6.38 -3.94 -28.14
CA PRO A 7 5.94 -5.16 -27.51
C PRO A 7 5.10 -4.72 -26.32
N LYS A 8 3.83 -5.11 -26.29
CA LYS A 8 2.89 -4.79 -25.21
C LYS A 8 3.47 -5.29 -23.89
N GLY A 9 4.27 -4.44 -23.25
CA GLY A 9 4.98 -4.76 -22.02
C GLY A 9 3.97 -4.96 -20.90
N PHE A 10 4.25 -5.91 -20.03
CA PHE A 10 3.49 -6.07 -18.79
C PHE A 10 3.45 -4.73 -18.04
N PRO A 11 2.30 -4.32 -17.47
CA PRO A 11 2.19 -3.04 -16.77
C PRO A 11 2.91 -3.09 -15.41
N THR A 12 4.25 -3.13 -15.42
CA THR A 12 5.10 -3.27 -14.24
C THR A 12 4.81 -2.20 -13.19
N GLY A 13 4.57 -0.95 -13.61
CA GLY A 13 4.18 0.12 -12.69
C GLY A 13 2.90 -0.20 -11.92
N ALA A 14 1.89 -0.76 -12.60
CA ALA A 14 0.66 -1.18 -11.94
C ALA A 14 0.93 -2.31 -10.93
N GLY A 15 1.76 -3.29 -11.31
CA GLY A 15 2.18 -4.37 -10.43
C GLY A 15 2.90 -3.88 -9.16
N ILE A 16 3.81 -2.92 -9.29
CA ILE A 16 4.53 -2.32 -8.15
C ILE A 16 3.55 -1.63 -7.19
N PHE A 17 2.68 -0.76 -7.69
CA PHE A 17 1.73 -0.02 -6.84
C PHE A 17 0.71 -0.95 -6.17
N LEU A 18 0.20 -1.96 -6.89
CA LEU A 18 -0.66 -2.98 -6.29
C LEU A 18 0.07 -3.79 -5.23
N GLY A 19 1.32 -4.20 -5.50
CA GLY A 19 2.15 -4.93 -4.55
C GLY A 19 2.42 -4.14 -3.27
N LEU A 20 2.79 -2.86 -3.39
CA LEU A 20 2.97 -1.96 -2.24
C LEU A 20 1.68 -1.78 -1.44
N GLY A 21 0.55 -1.54 -2.12
CA GLY A 21 -0.75 -1.38 -1.46
C GLY A 21 -1.21 -2.65 -0.73
N LEU A 22 -1.16 -3.81 -1.41
CA LEU A 22 -1.59 -5.09 -0.83
C LEU A 22 -0.62 -5.57 0.27
N GLY A 23 0.68 -5.40 0.08
CA GLY A 23 1.70 -5.71 1.08
C GLY A 23 1.55 -4.83 2.33
N GLY A 24 1.28 -3.54 2.14
CA GLY A 24 0.97 -2.63 3.24
C GLY A 24 -0.32 -3.02 3.97
N PHE A 25 -1.38 -3.46 3.28
CA PHE A 25 -2.56 -4.01 3.95
C PHE A 25 -2.26 -5.27 4.76
N PHE A 26 -1.45 -6.18 4.21
CA PHE A 26 -1.05 -7.38 4.91
C PHE A 26 -0.29 -7.03 6.19
N ASP A 27 0.69 -6.14 6.10
CA ASP A 27 1.43 -5.64 7.26
C ASP A 27 0.51 -4.99 8.29
N GLY A 28 -0.32 -4.03 7.87
CA GLY A 28 -1.19 -3.29 8.78
C GLY A 28 -2.33 -4.13 9.39
N ILE A 29 -2.79 -5.21 8.75
CA ILE A 29 -3.79 -6.12 9.33
C ILE A 29 -3.11 -7.20 10.14
N VAL A 30 -2.19 -7.94 9.53
CA VAL A 30 -1.62 -9.14 10.16
C VAL A 30 -0.59 -8.74 11.21
N LEU A 31 0.36 -7.87 10.89
CA LEU A 31 1.45 -7.56 11.80
C LEU A 31 1.06 -6.50 12.84
N HIS A 32 0.35 -5.45 12.46
CA HIS A 32 -0.04 -4.38 13.39
C HIS A 32 -1.28 -4.72 14.22
N GLN A 33 -2.32 -5.31 13.63
CA GLN A 33 -3.60 -5.51 14.32
C GLN A 33 -3.74 -6.91 14.93
N ILE A 34 -3.49 -7.98 14.15
CA ILE A 34 -3.67 -9.36 14.63
C ILE A 34 -2.52 -9.78 15.54
N LEU A 35 -1.27 -9.62 15.09
CA LEU A 35 -0.09 -10.05 15.83
C LEU A 35 0.46 -8.97 16.78
N GLN A 36 0.08 -7.71 16.58
CA GLN A 36 0.49 -6.57 17.42
C GLN A 36 2.02 -6.44 17.59
N TRP A 37 2.79 -6.84 16.56
CA TRP A 37 4.24 -6.98 16.67
C TRP A 37 4.98 -5.65 16.44
N HIS A 38 4.56 -4.86 15.46
CA HIS A 38 5.20 -3.58 15.13
C HIS A 38 4.16 -2.47 15.18
N HIS A 39 3.95 -1.87 16.36
CA HIS A 39 3.15 -0.65 16.46
C HIS A 39 4.00 0.57 16.04
N MET A 40 3.40 1.50 15.29
CA MET A 40 4.10 2.65 14.69
C MET A 40 4.88 3.52 15.70
N ALA A 41 4.32 3.84 16.86
CA ALA A 41 4.96 4.71 17.86
C ALA A 41 5.49 3.97 19.08
N THR A 42 5.09 2.71 19.30
CA THR A 42 5.53 1.95 20.50
C THR A 42 7.04 1.69 20.47
N SER A 43 7.61 1.40 19.30
CA SER A 43 9.07 1.30 19.13
C SER A 43 9.81 2.65 19.18
N ALA A 44 9.08 3.78 19.12
CA ALA A 44 9.64 5.14 19.15
C ALA A 44 9.57 5.79 20.55
N GLY A 45 9.20 5.04 21.59
CA GLY A 45 9.16 5.52 22.98
C GLY A 45 7.77 5.91 23.51
N TYR A 46 6.69 5.51 22.83
CA TYR A 46 5.31 5.72 23.27
C TYR A 46 4.68 4.40 23.73
N PRO A 47 4.90 3.97 24.99
CA PRO A 47 4.30 2.73 25.49
C PRO A 47 2.77 2.78 25.40
N PRO A 48 2.08 1.68 25.08
CA PRO A 48 0.63 1.63 24.91
C PRO A 48 -0.09 1.54 26.27
N ASP A 49 0.44 2.22 27.29
CA ASP A 49 -0.04 2.22 28.67
C ASP A 49 -0.87 3.46 29.02
N SER A 50 -1.00 4.40 28.08
CA SER A 50 -1.86 5.58 28.20
C SER A 50 -2.80 5.73 27.02
N VAL A 51 -3.97 6.32 27.28
CA VAL A 51 -4.99 6.59 26.26
C VAL A 51 -4.42 7.48 25.14
N ALA A 52 -3.63 8.49 25.50
CA ALA A 52 -3.02 9.40 24.52
C ALA A 52 -2.08 8.66 23.55
N ASN A 53 -1.28 7.71 24.04
CA ASN A 53 -0.37 6.93 23.20
C ASN A 53 -1.13 5.94 22.30
N LEU A 54 -2.23 5.38 22.80
CA LEU A 54 -3.12 4.52 22.00
C LEU A 54 -3.83 5.30 20.88
N GLU A 55 -4.32 6.51 21.17
CA GLU A 55 -4.93 7.39 20.16
C GLU A 55 -3.91 7.80 19.09
N PHE A 56 -2.69 8.14 19.50
CA PHE A 56 -1.61 8.49 18.58
C PHE A 56 -1.20 7.30 17.68
N ASN A 57 -1.02 6.12 18.26
CA ASN A 57 -0.76 4.89 17.49
C ASN A 57 -1.90 4.60 16.50
N THR A 58 -3.15 4.73 16.94
CA THR A 58 -4.33 4.52 16.09
C THR A 58 -4.38 5.50 14.92
N LEU A 59 -4.03 6.76 15.15
CA LEU A 59 -3.93 7.77 14.10
C LEU A 59 -2.87 7.40 13.06
N LEU A 60 -1.68 6.98 13.51
CA LEU A 60 -0.60 6.57 12.61
C LEU A 60 -0.95 5.31 11.81
N ASP A 61 -1.58 4.32 12.43
CA ASP A 61 -2.08 3.13 11.74
C ASP A 61 -3.13 3.50 10.67
N GLY A 62 -4.03 4.45 10.99
CA GLY A 62 -5.01 4.97 10.03
C GLY A 62 -4.37 5.71 8.85
N LEU A 63 -3.37 6.55 9.10
CA LEU A 63 -2.60 7.25 8.06
C LEU A 63 -1.85 6.27 7.16
N PHE A 64 -1.26 5.22 7.74
CA PHE A 64 -0.61 4.15 7.00
C PHE A 64 -1.60 3.44 6.06
N HIS A 65 -2.76 3.02 6.59
CA HIS A 65 -3.83 2.40 5.77
C HIS A 65 -4.38 3.33 4.68
N ALA A 66 -4.48 4.63 4.95
CA ALA A 66 -4.85 5.58 3.90
C ALA A 66 -3.82 5.61 2.77
N ALA A 67 -2.52 5.57 3.08
CA ALA A 67 -1.46 5.52 2.09
C ALA A 67 -1.48 4.19 1.28
N THR A 68 -1.76 3.05 1.92
CA THR A 68 -1.90 1.77 1.21
C THR A 68 -3.07 1.80 0.22
N TYR A 69 -4.20 2.42 0.58
CA TYR A 69 -5.32 2.65 -0.34
C TYR A 69 -4.95 3.52 -1.54
N VAL A 70 -4.14 4.57 -1.34
CA VAL A 70 -3.66 5.40 -2.45
C VAL A 70 -2.83 4.56 -3.41
N PHE A 71 -1.94 3.69 -2.92
CA PHE A 71 -1.17 2.79 -3.79
C PHE A 71 -2.05 1.78 -4.53
N ILE A 72 -3.05 1.19 -3.88
CA ILE A 72 -4.05 0.34 -4.57
C ILE A 72 -4.74 1.11 -5.69
N ALA A 73 -5.25 2.32 -5.41
CA ALA A 73 -5.98 3.12 -6.39
C ALA A 73 -5.12 3.50 -7.60
N LEU A 74 -3.86 3.91 -7.37
CA LEU A 74 -2.90 4.18 -8.43
C LEU A 74 -2.59 2.93 -9.26
N GLY A 75 -2.36 1.80 -8.59
CA GLY A 75 -2.11 0.51 -9.25
C GLY A 75 -3.28 0.07 -10.14
N LEU A 76 -4.51 0.15 -9.62
CA LEU A 76 -5.73 -0.14 -10.38
C LEU A 76 -5.91 0.82 -11.56
N GLY A 77 -5.68 2.13 -11.36
CA GLY A 77 -5.77 3.12 -12.43
C GLY A 77 -4.78 2.86 -13.57
N LEU A 78 -3.53 2.50 -13.23
CA LEU A 78 -2.51 2.13 -14.21
C LEU A 78 -2.84 0.82 -14.93
N LEU A 79 -3.31 -0.20 -14.18
CA LEU A 79 -3.71 -1.49 -14.74
C LEU A 79 -4.88 -1.31 -15.71
N TRP A 80 -5.89 -0.55 -15.30
CA TRP A 80 -7.07 -0.24 -16.10
C TRP A 80 -6.70 0.51 -17.38
N ARG A 81 -5.78 1.48 -17.30
CA ARG A 81 -5.27 2.18 -18.48
C ARG A 81 -4.54 1.24 -19.43
N ALA A 82 -3.74 0.30 -18.91
CA ALA A 82 -3.05 -0.69 -19.73
C ALA A 82 -4.04 -1.66 -20.41
N ALA A 83 -5.05 -2.12 -19.67
CA ALA A 83 -6.07 -3.05 -20.17
C ALA A 83 -6.95 -2.44 -21.27
N ARG A 84 -7.18 -1.12 -21.24
CA ARG A 84 -7.98 -0.41 -22.26
C ARG A 84 -7.20 0.04 -23.49
N ARG A 85 -5.90 -0.28 -23.62
CA ARG A 85 -5.15 0.03 -24.83
C ARG A 85 -5.64 -0.88 -25.96
N PRO A 86 -6.21 -0.32 -27.06
CA PRO A 86 -6.68 -1.13 -28.17
C PRO A 86 -5.51 -1.90 -28.80
N HIS A 87 -5.79 -3.14 -29.20
CA HIS A 87 -4.78 -4.07 -29.69
C HIS A 87 -4.28 -3.73 -31.09
#